data_AF-A0A9W6B3R4-F1
#
_entry.id   AF-A0A9W6B3R4-F1
#
_cell.length_a   1.000
_cell.length_b   1.000
_cell.length_c   1.000
_cell.angle_alpha   90.00
_cell.angle_beta   90.00
_cell.angle_gamma   90.00
#
_symmetry.space_group_name_H-M   'P 1'
#
loop_
_entity.id
_entity.type
_entity.pdbx_description
1 polymer ?
#
loop_
_entity_poly.entity_id
_entity_poly.type
_entity_poly.pdbx_seq_one_letter_code
_entity_poly.pdbx_strand_id
1 'polypeptide(L)' 'MNISKSTVSYHFKILRSVGLTHTRKDAQIKYLSINKDTFHKYLPGFLDSL' A
#
# COMPACT_ATOMS: atom_id res chain seq x y z
N MET A 1 7.93 15.28 -1.97
CA MET A 1 8.65 14.24 -1.19
C MET A 1 9.72 13.63 -2.08
N ASN A 2 11.00 13.78 -1.74
CA ASN A 2 12.12 13.29 -2.55
C ASN A 2 12.48 11.86 -2.13
N ILE A 3 11.65 10.89 -2.51
CA ILE A 3 11.90 9.46 -2.25
C ILE A 3 12.21 8.79 -3.59
N SER A 4 13.25 7.96 -3.63
CA SER A 4 13.63 7.26 -4.87
C SER A 4 12.58 6.23 -5.29
N LYS A 5 12.49 5.98 -6.61
CA LYS A 5 11.57 4.96 -7.16
C LYS A 5 11.86 3.55 -6.60
N SER A 6 13.12 3.24 -6.32
CA SER A 6 13.52 1.95 -5.75
C SER A 6 13.04 1.81 -4.31
N THR A 7 13.18 2.85 -3.47
CA THR A 7 12.68 2.87 -2.10
C THR A 7 11.16 2.72 -2.07
N VAL A 8 10.43 3.47 -2.90
CA VAL A 8 8.97 3.34 -3.00
C VAL A 8 8.56 1.92 -3.41
N SER A 9 9.22 1.35 -4.42
CA SER A 9 8.93 -0.01 -4.89
C SER A 9 9.17 -1.08 -3.82
N TYR A 10 10.24 -0.92 -3.03
CA TYR A 10 10.55 -1.81 -1.91
C TYR A 10 9.45 -1.78 -0.84
N HIS A 11 9.03 -0.58 -0.40
CA HIS A 11 7.98 -0.46 0.61
C HIS A 11 6.62 -0.96 0.10
N PHE A 12 6.27 -0.72 -1.17
CA PHE A 12 5.04 -1.27 -1.74
C PHE A 12 5.04 -2.80 -1.80
N LYS A 13 6.19 -3.43 -2.05
CA LYS A 13 6.31 -4.89 -2.00
C LYS A 13 6.03 -5.42 -0.59
N ILE A 14 6.57 -4.77 0.44
CA ILE A 14 6.34 -5.14 1.84
C ILE A 14 4.87 -4.97 2.22
N LEU A 15 4.28 -3.80 1.95
CA LEU A 15 2.87 -3.52 2.28
C LEU A 15 1.93 -4.54 1.62
N ARG A 16 2.22 -4.93 0.37
CA ARG A 16 1.46 -5.98 -0.32
C ARG A 16 1.65 -7.35 0.34
N SER A 17 2.87 -7.72 0.73
CA SER A 17 3.14 -9.03 1.34
C SER A 17 2.45 -9.20 2.70
N VAL A 18 2.21 -8.11 3.42
CA VAL A 18 1.47 -8.14 4.70
C VAL A 18 -0.03 -7.83 4.54
N GLY A 19 -0.53 -7.74 3.30
CA GLY A 19 -1.96 -7.55 3.03
C GLY A 19 -2.51 -6.16 3.34
N LEU A 20 -1.66 -5.16 3.53
CA LEU A 20 -2.07 -3.76 3.77
C LEU A 20 -2.46 -3.04 2.48
N THR A 21 -2.01 -3.50 1.32
CA THR A 21 -2.35 -2.89 0.03
C THR A 21 -2.76 -3.93 -1.01
N HIS A 22 -3.64 -3.49 -1.91
CA HIS A 22 -4.01 -4.20 -3.13
C HIS A 22 -3.18 -3.65 -4.29
N THR A 23 -2.77 -4.53 -5.20
CA THR A 23 -2.05 -4.13 -6.41
C THR A 23 -2.71 -4.76 -7.64
N ARG A 24 -3.02 -3.92 -8.63
CA ARG A 24 -3.47 -4.36 -9.95
C ARG A 24 -2.48 -3.85 -11.00
N LYS A 25 -2.18 -4.67 -12.00
CA LYS A 25 -1.42 -4.24 -13.18
C LYS A 25 -2.40 -4.06 -14.34
N ASP A 26 -2.27 -2.95 -15.05
CA ASP A 26 -2.96 -2.71 -16.32
C ASP A 26 -1.94 -2.24 -17.35
N ALA A 27 -1.76 -3.03 -18.41
CA ALA A 27 -0.65 -2.90 -19.35
C ALA A 27 0.71 -2.70 -18.65
N GLN A 28 1.36 -1.55 -18.82
CA GLN A 28 2.65 -1.22 -18.17
C GLN A 28 2.49 -0.52 -16.81
N ILE A 29 1.27 -0.12 -16.44
CA ILE A 29 0.98 0.66 -15.24
C ILE A 29 0.65 -0.29 -14.08
N LYS A 30 1.14 0.03 -12.89
CA LYS A 30 0.74 -0.65 -11.64
C LYS A 30 -0.07 0.33 -10.80
N TYR A 31 -1.30 -0.06 -10.49
CA TYR A 31 -2.18 0.64 -9.58
C TYR A 31 -2.08 0.03 -8.19
N LEU A 32 -1.97 0.89 -7.19
CA LEU A 32 -1.91 0.53 -5.78
C LEU A 32 -3.12 1.15 -5.08
N SER A 33 -3.75 0.39 -4.19
CA SER A 33 -4.78 0.91 -3.29
C SER A 33 -4.60 0.33 -1.89
N ILE A 34 -5.14 1.01 -0.89
CA ILE A 34 -5.11 0.56 0.51
C ILE A 34 -6.14 -0.55 0.70
N ASN A 35 -5.79 -1.58 1.47
CA ASN A 35 -6.74 -2.58 1.92
C ASN A 35 -7.45 -2.11 3.20
N LYS A 36 -8.56 -1.37 3.03
CA LYS A 36 -9.30 -0.78 4.15
C LYS A 36 -9.73 -1.83 5.18
N ASP A 37 -10.11 -3.02 4.75
CA ASP A 37 -10.56 -4.08 5.65
C ASP A 37 -9.42 -4.55 6.58
N THR A 38 -8.21 -4.71 6.05
CA THR A 38 -7.03 -5.04 6.86
C THR A 38 -6.73 -3.93 7.86
N PHE A 39 -6.81 -2.67 7.43
CA PHE A 39 -6.60 -1.53 8.32
C PHE A 39 -7.65 -1.47 9.43
N HIS A 40 -8.93 -1.58 9.11
CA HIS A 40 -9.99 -1.59 10.13
C HIS A 40 -9.85 -2.76 11.11
N LYS A 41 -9.37 -3.92 10.64
CA LYS A 41 -9.22 -5.11 11.47
C LYS A 41 -7.99 -5.06 12.40
N TYR A 42 -6.85 -4.60 11.90
CA TYR A 42 -5.56 -4.71 12.61
C TYR A 42 -5.00 -3.36 13.07
N LEU A 43 -5.47 -2.25 12.50
CA LEU A 43 -5.05 -0.88 12.76
C LEU A 43 -6.28 0.06 12.86
N PRO A 44 -7.29 -0.26 13.71
CA PRO A 44 -8.50 0.53 13.81
C PRO A 44 -8.19 1.97 14.20
N GLY A 45 -8.83 2.94 13.53
CA GLY A 45 -8.61 4.37 13.75
C GLY A 45 -7.33 4.96 13.13
N PHE A 46 -6.42 4.12 12.60
CA PHE A 46 -5.19 4.62 11.98
C PHE A 46 -5.46 5.52 10.78
N LEU A 47 -6.36 5.10 9.88
CA LEU A 47 -6.69 5.85 8.68
C LEU A 47 -7.38 7.18 8.98
N ASP A 48 -8.02 7.32 10.15
CA ASP A 48 -8.67 8.55 10.59
C ASP A 48 -7.67 9.55 11.21
N SER A 49 -6.43 9.11 11.49
CA SER A 49 -5.38 9.91 12.14
C SER A 49 -4.34 10.51 11.19
N LEU A 50 -4.42 10.19 9.90
CA LEU A 50 -3.52 10.65 8.83
C LEU A 50 -3.97 11.99 8.24
#